data_AF-A0A1V6FE90-F1
#
_entry.id   AF-A0A1V6FE90-F1
#
_cell.length_a   1.000
_cell.length_b   1.000
_cell.length_c   1.000
_cell.angle_alpha   90.00
_cell.angle_beta   90.00
_cell.angle_gamma   90.00
#
_symmetry.space_group_name_H-M   'P 1'
#
loop_
_entity.id
_entity.type
_entity.pdbx_description
1 polymer ?
#
loop_
_entity_poly.entity_id
_entity_poly.type
_entity_poly.pdbx_seq_one_letter_code
_entity_poly.pdbx_strand_id
1 'polypeptide(L)' 'MDSRLRVHGVAGLRIVDAGVMPTITSGNTNSPVLMMAEKAARWIMADAH' A
#
# COMPACT_ATOMS: atom_id res chain seq x y z
N MET A 1 -3.95 8.25 -5.02
CA MET A 1 -3.68 7.84 -3.63
C MET A 1 -2.51 8.63 -3.13
N ASP A 2 -2.38 8.77 -1.81
CA ASP A 2 -1.18 9.38 -1.24
C ASP A 2 -0.06 8.36 -0.96
N SER A 3 1.07 8.86 -0.44
CA SER A 3 2.24 8.05 -0.09
C SER A 3 2.00 7.05 1.06
N ARG A 4 0.85 7.12 1.74
CA ARG A 4 0.40 6.16 2.77
C ARG A 4 -0.68 5.21 2.23
N LEU A 5 -0.80 5.10 0.90
CA LEU A 5 -1.73 4.22 0.19
C LEU A 5 -3.21 4.54 0.46
N ARG A 6 -3.52 5.75 0.95
CA ARG A 6 -4.91 6.16 1.22
C ARG A 6 -5.60 6.59 -0.06
N VAL A 7 -6.87 6.19 -0.20
CA VAL A 7 -7.74 6.65 -1.28
C VAL A 7 -8.12 8.10 -1.02
N HIS A 8 -7.98 8.97 -2.02
CA HIS A 8 -8.38 10.37 -1.89
C HIS A 8 -9.90 10.47 -1.78
N GLY A 9 -10.39 11.25 -0.83
CA GLY A 9 -11.83 11.46 -0.63
C GLY A 9 -12.56 10.30 0.05
N VAL A 10 -11.88 9.23 0.45
CA VAL A 10 -12.50 8.10 1.16
C VAL A 10 -11.76 7.84 2.47
N ALA A 11 -12.45 8.02 3.59
CA ALA A 11 -11.90 7.77 4.91
C ALA A 11 -11.76 6.27 5.17
N GLY A 12 -10.68 5.86 5.85
CA GLY A 12 -10.46 4.47 6.27
C GLY A 12 -10.11 3.48 5.15
N LEU A 13 -10.06 3.90 3.88
CA LEU A 13 -9.78 3.01 2.75
C LEU A 13 -8.33 3.15 2.23
N ARG A 14 -7.69 2.01 2.04
CA ARG A 14 -6.37 1.87 1.41
C ARG A 14 -6.39 0.77 0.36
N ILE A 15 -5.59 0.91 -0.70
CA ILE A 15 -5.33 -0.17 -1.67
C ILE A 15 -3.86 -0.55 -1.59
N VAL A 16 -3.59 -1.85 -1.51
CA VAL A 16 -2.24 -2.40 -1.33
C VAL A 16 -2.07 -3.58 -2.28
N ASP A 17 -1.99 -3.29 -3.57
CA ASP A 17 -1.83 -4.27 -4.63
C ASP A 17 -0.62 -3.92 -5.53
N ALA A 18 -0.41 -4.68 -6.61
CA ALA A 18 0.65 -4.37 -7.56
C ALA A 18 0.39 -3.09 -8.39
N GLY A 19 -0.87 -2.71 -8.57
CA GLY A 19 -1.28 -1.55 -9.36
C GLY A 19 -0.97 -0.20 -8.72
N VAL A 20 -0.71 -0.16 -7.41
CA VAL A 20 -0.24 1.06 -6.72
C VAL A 20 1.23 1.39 -7.00
N MET A 21 2.00 0.47 -7.57
CA MET A 21 3.39 0.72 -7.96
C MET A 21 3.43 1.69 -9.15
N PRO A 22 4.18 2.82 -9.09
CA PRO A 22 4.24 3.79 -10.19
C PRO A 22 4.79 3.21 -11.50
N THR A 23 5.71 2.25 -11.36
CA THR A 23 6.28 1.47 -12.46
C THR A 23 6.37 0.02 -12.02
N ILE A 24 5.91 -0.91 -12.86
CA ILE A 24 6.03 -2.34 -12.58
C ILE A 24 7.52 -2.71 -12.61
N THR A 25 7.98 -3.41 -11.57
CA THR A 25 9.36 -3.90 -11.52
C THR A 25 9.60 -4.92 -12.63
N SER A 26 10.78 -4.89 -13.27
CA SER A 26 11.15 -5.84 -14.33
C SER A 26 11.39 -7.29 -13.84
N GLY A 27 10.99 -7.59 -12.60
CA GLY A 27 11.19 -8.87 -11.92
C GLY A 27 9.90 -9.34 -11.25
N ASN A 28 10.02 -10.15 -10.20
CA ASN A 28 8.85 -10.68 -9.50
C ASN A 28 8.10 -9.56 -8.75
N THR A 29 6.80 -9.43 -9.01
CA THR A 29 5.92 -8.45 -8.35
C THR A 29 5.52 -8.86 -6.94
N ASN A 30 5.67 -10.13 -6.57
CA ASN A 30 5.31 -10.65 -5.25
C ASN A 30 6.13 -10.00 -4.14
N SER A 31 7.46 -9.95 -4.27
CA SER A 31 8.34 -9.38 -3.25
C SER A 31 8.02 -7.91 -2.93
N PRO A 32 7.91 -6.99 -3.90
CA PRO A 32 7.53 -5.61 -3.60
C PRO A 32 6.10 -5.49 -3.05
N VAL A 33 5.15 -6.30 -3.52
CA VAL A 33 3.78 -6.31 -2.97
C VAL A 33 3.76 -6.73 -1.50
N LEU A 34 4.47 -7.81 -1.14
CA LEU A 34 4.60 -8.25 0.25
C LEU A 34 5.21 -7.15 1.14
N MET A 35 6.27 -6.48 0.67
CA MET A 35 6.90 -5.39 1.42
C MET A 35 5.96 -4.19 1.63
N MET A 36 5.17 -3.83 0.61
CA MET A 36 4.16 -2.78 0.75
C MET A 36 3.04 -3.19 1.71
N ALA A 37 2.57 -4.43 1.63
CA ALA A 37 1.56 -4.99 2.53
C ALA A 37 2.01 -4.94 4.00
N GLU A 38 3.24 -5.35 4.29
CA GLU A 38 3.81 -5.30 5.63
C GLU A 38 3.87 -3.86 6.17
N LYS A 39 4.30 -2.90 5.33
CA LYS A 39 4.34 -1.49 5.70
C LYS A 39 2.94 -0.91 5.93
N ALA A 40 1.98 -1.26 5.09
CA ALA A 40 0.60 -0.83 5.22
C ALA A 40 -0.06 -1.37 6.50
N ALA A 41 0.20 -2.63 6.85
CA ALA A 41 -0.29 -3.22 8.10
C ALA A 41 0.18 -2.44 9.33
N ARG A 42 1.47 -2.04 9.37
CA ARG A 42 1.99 -1.19 10.45
C ARG A 42 1.28 0.16 10.54
N TRP A 43 0.99 0.80 9.40
CA TRP A 43 0.25 2.06 9.39
C TRP A 43 -1.19 1.91 9.83
N ILE A 44 -1.86 0.82 9.42
CA ILE A 44 -3.25 0.54 9.84
C ILE A 44 -3.31 0.34 11.35
N MET A 45 -2.37 -0.42 11.92
CA MET A 45 -2.28 -0.61 13.37
C MET A 45 -2.00 0.70 14.11
N ALA A 46 -1.07 1.52 13.60
CA ALA A 46 -0.73 2.80 14.22
C ALA A 46 -1.88 3.82 14.19
N ASP A 47 -2.71 3.81 13.14
CA ASP A 47 -3.86 4.69 13.01
C ASP A 47 -5.11 4.18 13.77
N ALA A 48 -5.10 2.94 14.26
CA ALA A 48 -6.19 2.34 15.03
C ALA A 48 -6.14 2.67 16.53
N HIS A 49 -5.06 3.32 16.99
CA HIS A 49 -4.89 3.86 18.33
C HIS A 49 -5.18 5.37 18.33
#